data_AF-A0A2K3KQG9-F1
#
_entry.id   AF-A0A2K3KQG9-F1
#
_cell.length_a   1.000
_cell.length_b   1.000
_cell.length_c   1.000
_cell.angle_alpha   90.00
_cell.angle_beta   90.00
_cell.angle_gamma   90.00
#
_symmetry.space_group_name_H-M   'P 1'
#
loop_
_entity.id
_entity.type
_entity.pdbx_description
1 polymer ?
#
loop_
_entity_poly.entity_id
_entity_poly.type
_entity_poly.pdbx_seq_one_letter_code
_entity_poly.pdbx_strand_id
1 'polypeptide(L)' 'GLANKKTVTVQAAGKDQSVLLATTKPRKQNKPAALLHRSVMKKEFRRMAKAVQNQV' A
#
# COMPACT_ATOMS: atom_id res chain seq x y z
N GLY A 1 7.00 -3.91 -7.41
CA GLY A 1 7.85 -5.04 -7.83
C GLY A 1 8.93 -5.23 -6.78
N LEU A 2 9.25 -6.48 -6.41
CA LEU A 2 10.14 -6.79 -5.28
C LEU A 2 11.54 -6.17 -5.40
N ALA A 3 11.97 -5.84 -6.62
CA ALA A 3 13.23 -5.15 -6.93
C ALA A 3 13.23 -3.63 -6.64
N ASN A 4 12.07 -3.01 -6.41
CA ASN A 4 11.97 -1.56 -6.23
C ASN A 4 12.16 -1.15 -4.76
N LYS A 5 12.92 -0.08 -4.51
CA LYS A 5 13.11 0.53 -3.17
C LYS A 5 11.79 0.93 -2.50
N LYS A 6 10.80 1.35 -3.29
CA LYS A 6 9.41 1.59 -2.87
C LYS A 6 8.46 0.82 -3.79
N THR A 7 7.56 0.05 -3.20
CA THR A 7 6.46 -0.61 -3.90
C THR A 7 5.18 -0.31 -3.15
N VAL A 8 4.16 0.09 -3.90
CA VAL A 8 2.78 0.25 -3.43
C VAL A 8 1.99 -0.95 -3.94
N THR A 9 1.32 -1.67 -3.03
CA THR A 9 0.41 -2.77 -3.38
C THR A 9 -0.99 -2.42 -2.92
N VAL A 10 -1.95 -2.67 -3.80
CA VAL A 10 -3.37 -2.45 -3.60
C VAL A 10 -4.01 -3.83 -3.47
N GLN A 11 -4.53 -4.17 -2.31
CA GLN A 11 -5.27 -5.42 -2.09
C GLN A 11 -6.72 -5.09 -1.77
N ALA A 12 -7.65 -5.95 -2.16
CA ALA A 12 -9.01 -5.85 -1.66
C ALA A 12 -9.01 -6.18 -0.15
N ALA A 13 -9.56 -5.27 0.66
CA ALA A 13 -9.71 -5.47 2.10
C ALA A 13 -11.15 -5.90 2.40
N GLY A 14 -11.35 -7.22 2.54
CA GLY A 14 -12.61 -7.79 3.03
C GLY A 14 -13.79 -7.70 2.04
N LYS A 15 -15.01 -7.86 2.60
CA LYS A 15 -16.28 -7.88 1.86
C LYS A 15 -16.81 -6.47 1.52
N ASP A 16 -16.37 -5.46 2.25
CA ASP A 16 -16.68 -4.06 1.97
C ASP A 16 -15.72 -3.55 0.89
N GLN A 17 -16.16 -2.59 0.06
CA GLN A 17 -15.35 -1.93 -0.98
C GLN A 17 -14.19 -1.11 -0.37
N SER A 18 -13.27 -1.77 0.31
CA SER A 18 -12.13 -1.16 0.95
C SER A 18 -10.84 -1.71 0.38
N VAL A 19 -9.82 -0.86 0.34
CA VAL A 19 -8.54 -1.16 -0.29
C VAL A 19 -7.46 -1.12 0.76
N LEU A 20 -6.71 -2.21 0.90
CA LEU A 20 -5.48 -2.25 1.67
C LEU A 20 -4.34 -1.68 0.83
N LEU A 21 -3.72 -0.61 1.32
CA LEU A 21 -2.49 -0.08 0.77
C LEU A 21 -1.31 -0.64 1.58
N ALA A 22 -0.48 -1.45 0.95
CA ALA A 22 0.78 -1.89 1.53
C ALA A 22 1.95 -1.16 0.85
N THR A 23 2.70 -0.37 1.62
CA THR A 23 3.93 0.28 1.16
C THR A 23 5.17 -0.37 1.75
N THR A 24 6.21 -0.52 0.93
CA THR A 24 7.51 -1.01 1.42
C THR A 24 8.32 0.12 2.05
N LYS A 25 8.91 -0.16 3.22
CA LYS A 25 9.81 0.77 3.90
C LYS A 25 11.23 0.61 3.32
N PRO A 26 11.78 1.61 2.60
CA PRO A 26 13.06 1.47 1.89
C PRO A 26 14.24 1.18 2.84
N ARG A 27 14.19 1.66 4.08
CA ARG A 27 15.22 1.38 5.11
C ARG A 27 15.06 0.02 5.80
N LYS A 28 14.05 -0.78 5.46
CA LYS A 28 13.77 -2.10 6.07
C LYS A 28 13.74 -3.26 5.06
N GLN A 29 14.34 -3.09 3.87
CA GLN A 29 14.37 -4.10 2.80
C GLN A 29 14.96 -5.45 3.24
N ASN A 30 15.93 -5.41 4.15
CA ASN A 30 16.61 -6.55 4.75
C ASN A 30 15.81 -7.25 5.88
N LYS A 31 14.64 -6.74 6.25
CA LYS A 31 13.80 -7.29 7.32
C LYS A 31 12.38 -7.58 6.78
N PRO A 32 12.12 -8.78 6.22
CA PRO A 32 10.86 -9.08 5.55
C PRO A 32 9.63 -8.90 6.46
N ALA A 33 9.74 -9.20 7.76
CA ALA A 33 8.66 -9.04 8.73
C ALA A 33 8.25 -7.58 9.00
N ALA A 34 9.18 -6.62 8.86
CA ALA A 34 8.94 -5.20 9.13
C ALA A 34 8.92 -4.34 7.86
N LEU A 35 8.98 -5.00 6.70
CA LEU A 35 9.12 -4.38 5.38
C LEU A 35 7.85 -3.63 4.98
N LEU A 36 6.69 -4.20 5.29
CA LEU A 36 5.40 -3.70 4.83
C LEU A 36 4.74 -2.82 5.90
N HIS A 37 4.29 -1.63 5.49
CA HIS A 37 3.32 -0.84 6.23
C HIS A 37 1.96 -0.99 5.56
N ARG A 38 0.97 -1.50 6.29
CA ARG A 38 -0.39 -1.75 5.79
C ARG A 38 -1.34 -0.69 6.35
N SER A 39 -2.11 -0.04 5.48
CA SER A 39 -3.21 0.85 5.84
C SER A 39 -4.48 0.46 5.09
N VAL A 40 -5.63 0.52 5.77
CA VAL A 40 -6.93 0.25 5.16
C VAL A 40 -7.56 1.57 4.74
N MET A 41 -7.86 1.72 3.45
CA MET A 41 -8.48 2.92 2.89
C MET A 41 -9.94 2.61 2.53
N LYS A 42 -10.88 3.20 3.28
CA LYS A 42 -12.34 3.06 3.10
C LYS A 42 -12.97 4.25 2.36
N LYS A 43 -12.19 5.00 1.57
CA LYS A 43 -12.65 6.22 0.88
C LYS A 43 -13.22 5.89 -0.50
N GLU A 44 -14.06 6.79 -1.03
CA GLU A 44 -14.54 6.71 -2.41
C GLU A 44 -13.39 6.56 -3.41
N PHE A 45 -13.61 5.72 -4.42
CA PHE A 45 -12.60 5.27 -5.40
C PHE A 45 -11.81 6.43 -6.03
N ARG A 46 -12.47 7.57 -6.27
CA ARG A 46 -11.86 8.77 -6.84
C ARG A 46 -10.85 9.44 -5.91
N ARG A 47 -11.16 9.51 -4.62
CA ARG A 47 -10.24 10.04 -3.59
C ARG A 47 -9.13 9.04 -3.27
N MET A 48 -9.43 7.74 -3.37
CA MET A 48 -8.46 6.66 -3.27
C MET A 48 -7.39 6.75 -4.36
N ALA A 49 -7.80 6.87 -5.64
CA ALA A 49 -6.87 6.97 -6.77
C ALA A 49 -5.86 8.12 -6.60
N LYS A 50 -6.33 9.29 -6.16
CA LYS A 50 -5.46 10.45 -5.88
C LYS A 50 -4.48 10.19 -4.73
N ALA A 51 -4.93 9.50 -3.67
CA ALA A 51 -4.08 9.16 -2.55
C ALA A 51 -2.98 8.15 -2.93
N VAL A 52 -3.30 7.18 -3.79
CA VAL A 52 -2.33 6.21 -4.33
C VAL A 52 -1.31 6.90 -5.23
N GLN A 53 -1.75 7.81 -6.10
CA GLN A 53 -0.86 8.60 -6.96
C GLN A 53 0.15 9.42 -6.15
N ASN A 54 -0.29 10.02 -5.05
CA ASN A 54 0.57 10.82 -4.17
C ASN A 54 1.53 9.99 -3.29
N GLN A 55 1.45 8.66 -3.33
CA GLN A 55 2.33 7.76 -2.55
C GLN A 55 3.58 7.30 -3.32
N VAL A 56 3.70 7.69 -4.59
CA VAL A 56 4.82 7.31 -5.47
C VAL A 56 5.97 8.31 -5.32
#